data_AF-A0A2E9SMC6-F1
#
_entry.id   AF-A0A2E9SMC6-F1
#
_cell.length_a   1.000
_cell.length_b   1.000
_cell.length_c   1.000
_cell.angle_alpha   90.00
_cell.angle_beta   90.00
_cell.angle_gamma   90.00
#
_symmetry.space_group_name_H-M   'P 1'
#
loop_
_entity.id
_entity.type
_entity.pdbx_description
1 polymer ?
#
loop_
_entity_poly.entity_id
_entity_poly.type
_entity_poly.pdbx_seq_one_letter_code
_entity_poly.pdbx_strand_id
1 'polypeptide(L)' 'MKKLVFILLAGLSLSACSNMGVEPWERQNLAKPEMALDSSPLRSSLDDHIYFSKEASSGGRSFGGGGCGCN' A
#
# COMPACT_ATOMS: atom_id res chain seq x y z
N MET A 1 1.95 17.49 -42.56
CA MET A 1 0.80 16.56 -42.50
C MET A 1 1.19 15.24 -41.83
N LYS A 2 1.94 14.34 -42.48
CA LYS A 2 2.30 13.01 -41.93
C LYS A 2 3.08 13.05 -40.59
N LYS A 3 4.02 13.98 -40.41
CA LYS A 3 4.77 14.14 -39.14
C LYS A 3 3.89 14.56 -37.97
N LEU A 4 2.86 15.37 -38.23
CA LEU A 4 1.91 15.86 -37.23
C LEU A 4 1.02 14.71 -36.73
N VAL A 5 0.61 13.81 -37.63
CA VAL A 5 -0.14 12.59 -37.30
C VAL A 5 0.68 11.65 -36.40
N PHE A 6 1.97 11.47 -36.70
CA PHE A 6 2.86 10.64 -35.87
C PHE A 6 3.06 11.20 -34.46
N ILE A 7 3.21 12.53 -34.32
CA ILE A 7 3.35 13.19 -33.01
C ILE A 7 2.05 13.04 -32.19
N LEU A 8 0.89 13.20 -32.83
CA LEU A 8 -0.40 13.03 -32.16
C LEU A 8 -0.55 11.59 -31.66
N LEU A 9 -0.25 10.61 -32.50
CA LEU A 9 -0.38 9.19 -32.16
C LEU A 9 0.56 8.77 -31.02
N ALA A 10 1.78 9.32 -30.98
CA ALA A 10 2.71 9.12 -29.87
C ALA A 10 2.15 9.71 -28.56
N GLY A 11 1.55 10.91 -28.61
CA GLY A 11 0.94 11.57 -27.45
C GLY A 11 -0.18 10.75 -26.78
N LEU A 12 -1.04 10.10 -27.57
CA LEU A 12 -2.12 9.27 -27.04
C LEU A 12 -1.61 8.03 -26.27
N SER A 13 -0.45 7.48 -26.64
CA SER A 13 0.09 6.27 -26.00
C SER A 13 0.56 6.49 -24.56
N LEU A 14 0.86 7.74 -24.17
CA LEU A 14 1.29 8.08 -22.80
C LEU A 14 0.14 8.07 -21.78
N SER A 15 -1.12 8.11 -22.24
CA SER A 15 -2.29 8.14 -21.35
C SER A 15 -2.85 6.75 -21.01
N ALA A 16 -2.25 5.67 -21.51
CA ALA A 16 -2.79 4.31 -21.34
C ALA A 16 -2.81 3.81 -19.89
N CYS A 17 -1.94 4.34 -19.02
CA CYS A 17 -1.79 3.89 -17.64
C CYS A 17 -2.34 4.88 -16.59
N SER A 18 -2.93 6.01 -17.01
CA SER A 18 -3.35 7.07 -16.07
C SER A 18 -4.54 6.67 -15.18
N ASN A 19 -5.27 5.61 -15.52
CA ASN A 19 -6.44 5.13 -14.78
C ASN A 19 -6.27 3.71 -14.21
N MET A 20 -5.03 3.30 -13.88
CA MET A 20 -4.75 1.98 -13.27
C MET A 20 -5.03 1.91 -11.76
N GLY A 21 -5.65 2.94 -11.18
CA GLY A 21 -6.04 2.97 -9.78
C GLY A 21 -7.44 2.40 -9.57
N VAL A 22 -7.67 1.79 -8.42
CA VAL A 22 -9.01 1.38 -7.97
C VAL A 22 -9.68 2.55 -7.27
N GLU A 23 -10.94 2.83 -7.58
CA GLU A 23 -11.70 3.86 -6.90
C GLU A 23 -11.91 3.47 -5.42
N PRO A 24 -11.97 4.43 -4.47
CA PRO A 24 -12.06 4.12 -3.04
C PRO A 24 -13.22 3.18 -2.67
N TRP A 25 -14.35 3.27 -3.36
CA TRP A 25 -15.53 2.43 -3.14
C TRP A 25 -15.39 1.02 -3.73
N GLU A 26 -14.53 0.81 -4.72
CA GLU A 26 -14.26 -0.52 -5.31
C GLU A 26 -13.38 -1.39 -4.41
N ARG A 27 -12.70 -0.79 -3.42
CA ARG A 27 -11.84 -1.50 -2.47
C ARG A 27 -12.59 -2.57 -1.68
N GLN A 28 -13.88 -2.39 -1.39
CA GLN A 28 -14.67 -3.39 -0.65
C GLN A 28 -14.83 -4.69 -1.43
N ASN A 29 -14.83 -4.64 -2.77
CA ASN A 29 -14.98 -5.82 -3.62
C ASN A 29 -13.63 -6.49 -3.94
N LEU A 30 -12.55 -5.72 -4.00
CA LEU A 30 -11.22 -6.24 -4.37
C LEU A 30 -10.32 -6.58 -3.17
N ALA A 31 -10.49 -5.94 -2.01
CA ALA A 31 -9.69 -6.21 -0.81
C ALA A 31 -10.37 -7.29 0.04
N LYS A 32 -10.22 -8.54 -0.38
CA LYS A 32 -10.78 -9.68 0.37
C LYS A 32 -10.11 -9.83 1.73
N PRO A 33 -10.81 -10.33 2.77
CA PRO A 33 -10.23 -10.54 4.10
C PRO A 33 -8.98 -11.41 4.09
N GLU A 34 -8.89 -12.39 3.17
CA GLU A 34 -7.74 -13.31 3.06
C GLU A 34 -6.50 -12.64 2.47
N MET A 35 -6.63 -11.44 1.92
CA MET A 35 -5.51 -10.64 1.39
C MET A 35 -4.93 -9.70 2.45
N ALA A 36 -5.44 -9.72 3.69
CA ALA A 36 -4.86 -8.97 4.79
C ALA A 36 -3.41 -9.39 5.02
N LEU A 37 -2.52 -8.40 5.17
CA LEU A 37 -1.10 -8.63 5.48
C LEU A 37 -0.92 -9.41 6.79
N ASP A 38 -1.86 -9.21 7.71
CA ASP A 38 -1.96 -9.95 8.96
C ASP A 38 -3.23 -10.79 8.96
N SER A 39 -3.04 -12.11 8.99
CA SER A 39 -4.12 -13.10 9.05
C SER A 39 -4.73 -13.25 10.45
N SER A 40 -4.08 -12.73 11.49
CA SER A 40 -4.52 -12.85 12.88
C SER A 40 -4.25 -11.55 13.67
N PRO A 41 -4.98 -10.46 13.36
CA PRO A 41 -4.74 -9.14 13.96
C PRO A 41 -4.84 -9.12 15.49
N LEU A 42 -5.72 -9.95 16.07
CA LEU A 42 -5.84 -10.08 17.52
C LEU A 42 -4.59 -10.70 18.15
N ARG A 43 -4.03 -11.73 17.51
CA ARG A 43 -2.83 -12.39 18.01
C ARG A 43 -1.63 -11.48 17.86
N SER A 44 -1.46 -10.84 16.71
CA SER A 44 -0.35 -9.90 16.48
C SER A 44 -0.42 -8.73 17.46
N SER A 45 -1.61 -8.17 17.71
CA SER A 45 -1.79 -7.11 18.70
C SER A 45 -1.44 -7.57 20.12
N LEU A 46 -1.78 -8.80 20.51
CA LEU A 46 -1.42 -9.35 21.81
C LEU A 46 0.10 -9.56 21.93
N ASP A 47 0.72 -10.13 20.89
CA ASP A 47 2.16 -10.36 20.83
C ASP A 47 2.92 -9.03 20.90
N ASP A 48 2.45 -8.00 20.19
CA ASP A 48 3.01 -6.65 20.25
C ASP A 48 2.86 -6.05 21.66
N HIS A 49 1.69 -6.18 22.29
CA HIS A 49 1.48 -5.72 23.67
C HIS A 49 2.45 -6.40 24.66
N ILE A 50 2.66 -7.72 24.52
CA ILE A 50 3.62 -8.47 25.34
C ILE A 50 5.04 -7.99 25.07
N TYR A 51 5.41 -7.81 23.80
CA TYR A 51 6.75 -7.37 23.40
C TYR A 51 7.06 -5.97 23.94
N PHE A 52 6.18 -4.99 23.75
CA PHE A 52 6.34 -3.66 24.31
C PHE A 52 6.42 -3.68 25.84
N SER A 53 5.61 -4.51 26.51
CA SER A 53 5.63 -4.62 27.97
C SER A 53 6.96 -5.17 28.51
N LYS A 54 7.69 -5.95 27.71
CA LYS A 54 8.93 -6.62 28.14
C LYS A 54 10.19 -5.93 27.63
N GLU A 55 10.17 -5.38 26.42
CA GLU A 55 11.35 -5.09 25.63
C GLU A 55 11.28 -3.72 24.90
N ALA A 56 10.36 -2.82 25.30
CA ALA A 56 10.17 -1.52 24.64
C ALA A 56 11.44 -0.67 24.51
N SER A 57 12.42 -0.82 25.43
CA SER A 57 13.71 -0.10 25.38
C SER A 57 14.62 -0.55 24.23
N SER A 58 14.38 -1.71 23.62
CA SER A 58 15.16 -2.27 22.50
C SER A 58 14.69 -1.77 21.13
N GLY A 59 13.65 -0.93 21.08
CA GLY A 59 12.98 -0.53 19.85
C GLY A 59 11.80 -1.44 19.52
N GLY A 60 10.64 -0.82 19.30
CA GLY A 60 9.40 -1.49 18.89
C GLY A 60 9.40 -1.87 17.41
N ARG A 61 8.41 -2.68 17.01
CA ARG A 61 8.07 -2.88 15.60
C ARG A 61 7.43 -1.59 15.06
N SER A 62 8.24 -0.60 14.67
CA SER A 62 7.73 0.57 13.95
C SER A 62 7.23 0.15 12.57
N PHE A 63 5.90 0.07 12.47
CA PHE A 63 5.02 0.14 11.31
C PHE A 63 5.75 0.26 9.97
N GLY A 64 5.91 -0.89 9.31
CA GLY A 64 6.22 -0.97 7.89
C GLY A 64 5.17 -0.23 7.08
N GLY A 65 5.43 1.04 6.81
CA GLY A 65 4.58 1.93 6.03
C GLY A 65 5.11 3.36 5.96
N GLY A 66 6.44 3.57 6.04
CA GLY A 66 7.06 4.87 5.77
C GLY A 66 7.01 5.88 6.91
N GLY A 67 7.78 5.64 7.98
CA GLY A 67 8.05 6.64 9.00
C GLY A 67 9.36 6.31 9.71
N CYS A 68 10.26 7.29 9.81
CA CYS A 68 11.50 7.22 10.58
C CYS A 68 11.18 6.71 11.99
N GLY A 69 11.51 5.46 12.29
CA GLY A 69 11.11 4.73 13.51
C GLY A 69 11.82 5.22 14.78
N CYS A 70 11.75 6.51 15.08
CA CYS A 70 12.09 7.05 16.37
C CYS A 70 10.86 6.98 17.28
N ASN A 71 11.03 6.43 18.49
CA ASN A 71 10.10 6.65 19.62
C ASN A 71 9.90 8.14 19.88
#